data_AF-A0A7S2DSU5-F1
#
_entry.id   AF-A0A7S2DSU5-F1
#
_cell.length_a   1.000
_cell.length_b   1.000
_cell.length_c   1.000
_cell.angle_alpha   90.00
_cell.angle_beta   90.00
_cell.angle_gamma   90.00
#
_symmetry.space_group_name_H-M   'P 1'
#
loop_
_entity.id
_entity.type
_entity.pdbx_description
1 polymer ?
#
loop_
_entity_poly.entity_id
_entity_poly.type
_entity_poly.pdbx_seq_one_letter_code
_entity_poly.pdbx_strand_id
1 'polypeptide(L)'
;PQITPPPVAAAPPAYSPTSRVPTSYPSLHPTYPPTQHPVTSTPSVFPSSTPTSSPSASPSTLPTATPSGMPSSPQPSPEPSYAPSAGPTTQRPTHLPTMIRVVATPVFESPDSTEEIFVLAVFVRIGCSTPGSVVHVTHDDTSPTSRSITAGDGFWWSTVGTTTFRARGFRDNFHPSAEATLVVTIMERVALPSVSPAGGTFVDSVTLTLTCATFDATLYYTIGDDPLDAAVSPSVQDGGQLVLDEIGSFTVRVMGVLDGMVPSDVLELSFTISPQAIAPIFSPELTEFPLSAMLLIHSTTPDATIYYTDDGSTPSRETSFSCSPDIPNDC
;
A
#
# COMPACT_ATOMS: atom_id res chain seq x y z
N PRO A 1 -50.03 -2.96 -41.70
CA PRO A 1 -49.04 -4.04 -41.50
C PRO A 1 -47.77 -3.76 -42.30
N GLN A 2 -46.81 -3.07 -41.69
CA GLN A 2 -45.40 -3.12 -42.07
C GLN A 2 -44.61 -2.53 -40.91
N ILE A 3 -43.95 -3.41 -40.15
CA ILE A 3 -43.03 -3.04 -39.07
C ILE A 3 -41.64 -3.12 -39.69
N THR A 4 -40.99 -1.97 -39.85
CA THR A 4 -39.58 -1.85 -40.23
C THR A 4 -38.70 -1.96 -38.98
N PRO A 5 -37.61 -2.77 -39.00
CA PRO A 5 -36.70 -2.90 -37.86
C PRO A 5 -35.72 -1.71 -37.74
N PRO A 6 -35.20 -1.42 -36.53
CA PRO A 6 -34.17 -0.41 -36.32
C PRO A 6 -32.76 -0.91 -36.71
N PRO A 7 -31.80 0.01 -36.96
CA PRO A 7 -30.50 -0.30 -37.54
C PRO A 7 -29.49 -0.91 -36.54
N VAL A 8 -28.62 -1.77 -37.10
CA VAL A 8 -27.52 -2.50 -36.44
C VAL A 8 -26.42 -1.52 -36.02
N ALA A 9 -26.02 -1.58 -34.74
CA ALA A 9 -24.88 -0.84 -34.20
C ALA A 9 -23.54 -1.49 -34.60
N ALA A 10 -22.60 -0.66 -35.04
CA ALA A 10 -21.27 -1.03 -35.51
C ALA A 10 -20.34 -1.45 -34.37
N ALA A 11 -19.51 -2.46 -34.64
CA ALA A 11 -18.45 -2.94 -33.75
C ALA A 11 -17.22 -2.00 -33.74
N PRO A 12 -16.51 -1.82 -32.61
CA PRO A 12 -15.27 -1.04 -32.56
C PRO A 12 -14.07 -1.85 -33.10
N PRO A 13 -13.02 -1.17 -33.63
CA PRO A 13 -11.89 -1.83 -34.28
C PRO A 13 -10.89 -2.46 -33.29
N ALA A 14 -10.34 -3.61 -33.69
CA ALA A 14 -9.23 -4.28 -33.02
C ALA A 14 -7.90 -3.57 -33.32
N TYR A 15 -7.17 -3.15 -32.28
CA TYR A 15 -5.81 -2.67 -32.40
C TYR A 15 -4.83 -3.79 -32.05
N SER A 16 -4.08 -4.25 -33.05
CA SER A 16 -2.90 -5.12 -32.87
C SER A 16 -1.66 -4.26 -32.60
N PRO A 17 -0.88 -4.50 -31.53
CA PRO A 17 0.43 -3.87 -31.39
C PRO A 17 1.51 -4.66 -32.12
N THR A 18 2.03 -4.08 -33.20
CA THR A 18 3.28 -4.51 -33.87
C THR A 18 4.49 -4.29 -32.95
N SER A 19 5.23 -5.38 -32.71
CA SER A 19 6.53 -5.41 -32.03
C SER A 19 7.58 -4.60 -32.80
N ARG A 20 8.16 -3.58 -32.17
CA ARG A 20 9.40 -2.93 -32.61
C ARG A 20 10.54 -3.40 -31.71
N VAL A 21 11.44 -4.18 -32.29
CA VAL A 21 12.74 -4.55 -31.71
C VAL A 21 13.70 -3.36 -31.85
N PRO A 22 14.39 -2.92 -30.79
CA PRO A 22 15.59 -2.10 -30.92
C PRO A 22 16.84 -2.98 -30.96
N THR A 23 17.59 -2.88 -32.06
CA THR A 23 18.99 -3.31 -32.16
C THR A 23 19.92 -2.23 -31.63
N SER A 24 20.76 -2.53 -30.63
CA SER A 24 22.04 -1.85 -30.44
C SER A 24 22.98 -2.63 -29.52
N TYR A 25 24.11 -3.06 -30.09
CA TYR A 25 25.34 -3.38 -29.35
C TYR A 25 26.02 -2.08 -28.90
N PRO A 26 26.73 -2.09 -27.77
CA PRO A 26 28.14 -1.72 -27.86
C PRO A 26 29.09 -2.62 -27.05
N SER A 27 30.24 -2.87 -27.67
CA SER A 27 31.49 -3.40 -27.14
C SER A 27 32.13 -2.48 -26.08
N LEU A 28 32.83 -3.05 -25.10
CA LEU A 28 34.27 -2.89 -24.86
C LEU A 28 34.70 -3.57 -23.54
N HIS A 29 35.68 -4.48 -23.66
CA HIS A 29 36.51 -5.01 -22.58
C HIS A 29 37.38 -3.89 -21.97
N PRO A 30 37.70 -3.96 -20.67
CA PRO A 30 39.08 -3.70 -20.27
C PRO A 30 39.73 -4.90 -19.56
N THR A 31 40.88 -5.25 -20.12
CA THR A 31 41.99 -6.04 -19.61
C THR A 31 42.55 -5.43 -18.31
N TYR A 32 42.90 -6.27 -17.31
CA TYR A 32 44.13 -6.24 -16.48
C TYR A 32 43.88 -6.93 -15.11
N PRO A 33 44.71 -7.92 -14.70
CA PRO A 33 44.66 -8.52 -13.36
C PRO A 33 45.45 -7.66 -12.35
N PRO A 34 45.06 -7.60 -11.05
CA PRO A 34 45.89 -6.98 -10.05
C PRO A 34 47.09 -7.87 -9.69
N THR A 35 48.29 -7.33 -9.89
CA THR A 35 49.58 -7.88 -9.44
C THR A 35 49.76 -7.75 -7.92
N GLN A 36 50.48 -8.72 -7.35
CA GLN A 36 50.87 -8.80 -5.96
C GLN A 36 51.90 -7.73 -5.56
N HIS A 37 51.86 -7.25 -4.30
CA HIS A 37 52.89 -7.43 -3.26
C HIS A 37 52.58 -6.62 -1.97
N PRO A 38 53.18 -6.96 -0.81
CA PRO A 38 52.54 -6.91 0.50
C PRO A 38 52.87 -5.64 1.30
N VAL A 39 51.96 -5.25 2.20
CA VAL A 39 52.27 -4.37 3.32
C VAL A 39 52.41 -5.19 4.60
N THR A 40 53.65 -5.26 5.07
CA THR A 40 54.04 -5.72 6.40
C THR A 40 53.43 -4.82 7.46
N SER A 41 52.54 -5.37 8.27
CA SER A 41 52.30 -4.90 9.63
C SER A 41 51.98 -6.11 10.50
N THR A 42 52.97 -6.53 11.28
CA THR A 42 52.79 -7.51 12.36
C THR A 42 52.08 -6.83 13.53
N PRO A 43 50.92 -7.33 13.99
CA PRO A 43 50.49 -7.05 15.35
C PRO A 43 51.05 -8.14 16.27
N SER A 44 51.87 -7.72 17.22
CA SER A 44 52.16 -8.49 18.43
C SER A 44 51.08 -8.18 19.48
N VAL A 45 50.85 -9.17 20.36
CA VAL A 45 50.35 -9.10 21.75
C VAL A 45 49.13 -10.01 22.00
N PHE A 46 49.46 -11.20 22.54
CA PHE A 46 48.75 -12.04 23.51
C PHE A 46 47.26 -11.78 23.85
N PRO A 47 46.42 -12.84 23.82
CA PRO A 47 45.29 -12.97 24.75
C PRO A 47 45.73 -13.69 26.04
N SER A 48 45.66 -12.97 27.16
CA SER A 48 45.61 -13.54 28.52
C SER A 48 44.14 -13.79 28.86
N SER A 49 43.73 -15.06 28.94
CA SER A 49 42.74 -15.54 29.92
C SER A 49 42.52 -17.04 29.76
N THR A 50 43.01 -17.79 30.75
CA THR A 50 42.66 -19.19 31.00
C THR A 50 41.21 -19.29 31.48
N PRO A 51 40.33 -20.08 30.85
CA PRO A 51 39.09 -20.50 31.48
C PRO A 51 39.36 -21.68 32.43
N THR A 52 39.23 -21.44 33.73
CA THR A 52 39.07 -22.49 34.74
C THR A 52 37.62 -22.97 34.76
N SER A 53 37.37 -24.21 34.34
CA SER A 53 36.32 -25.05 34.93
C SER A 53 36.54 -26.51 34.53
N SER A 54 36.95 -27.30 35.51
CA SER A 54 37.09 -28.76 35.44
C SER A 54 35.73 -29.44 35.25
N PRO A 55 35.58 -30.41 34.33
CA PRO A 55 34.55 -31.43 34.44
C PRO A 55 35.00 -32.48 35.45
N SER A 56 34.21 -32.69 36.50
CA SER A 56 34.32 -33.80 37.44
C SER A 56 33.77 -35.06 36.80
N ALA A 57 34.63 -36.02 36.46
CA ALA A 57 34.33 -37.46 36.43
C ALA A 57 35.58 -38.25 36.01
N SER A 58 36.19 -38.99 36.94
CA SER A 58 37.20 -40.00 36.64
C SER A 58 36.53 -41.27 36.11
N PRO A 59 36.93 -41.83 34.96
CA PRO A 59 36.51 -43.18 34.57
C PRO A 59 37.31 -44.22 35.38
N SER A 60 36.63 -45.14 36.06
CA SER A 60 37.28 -46.23 36.80
C SER A 60 37.93 -47.23 35.84
N THR A 61 39.20 -47.52 36.05
CA THR A 61 39.92 -48.63 35.41
C THR A 61 39.63 -49.93 36.15
N LEU A 62 38.68 -50.74 35.68
CA LEU A 62 38.62 -52.17 36.00
C LEU A 62 37.72 -52.95 35.02
N PRO A 63 38.27 -53.78 34.12
CA PRO A 63 37.50 -54.85 33.50
C PRO A 63 37.65 -56.13 34.33
N THR A 64 36.55 -56.67 34.86
CA THR A 64 36.52 -58.03 35.43
C THR A 64 35.47 -58.85 34.71
N ALA A 65 35.88 -59.51 33.63
CA ALA A 65 35.21 -60.70 33.12
C ALA A 65 36.17 -61.44 32.16
N THR A 66 36.81 -62.49 32.67
CA THR A 66 37.46 -63.52 31.87
C THR A 66 36.43 -64.33 31.08
N PRO A 67 36.51 -64.45 29.75
CA PRO A 67 35.74 -65.44 29.01
C PRO A 67 36.44 -66.80 29.10
N SER A 68 35.86 -67.75 29.83
CA SER A 68 36.23 -69.16 29.74
C SER A 68 35.41 -69.82 28.62
N GLY A 69 36.04 -70.03 27.47
CA GLY A 69 35.48 -70.81 26.36
C GLY A 69 36.49 -70.98 25.25
N MET A 70 37.19 -72.12 25.23
CA MET A 70 38.05 -72.53 24.11
C MET A 70 37.24 -72.57 22.81
N PRO A 71 37.69 -71.93 21.72
CA PRO A 71 37.21 -72.26 20.38
C PRO A 71 37.88 -73.57 19.94
N SER A 72 37.07 -74.59 19.65
CA SER A 72 37.54 -75.74 18.87
C SER A 72 37.80 -75.28 17.43
N SER A 73 39.02 -75.51 16.95
CA SER A 73 39.45 -75.26 15.57
C SER A 73 38.68 -76.13 14.57
N PRO A 74 38.54 -75.64 13.33
CA PRO A 74 39.38 -76.23 12.29
C PRO A 74 40.35 -75.19 11.71
N GLN A 75 41.58 -75.64 11.50
CA GLN A 75 42.71 -74.91 10.93
C GLN A 75 42.35 -74.24 9.58
N PRO A 76 42.67 -72.95 9.35
CA PRO A 76 42.53 -72.33 8.04
C PRO A 76 43.57 -72.91 7.06
N SER A 77 43.14 -73.27 5.86
CA SER A 77 44.02 -73.69 4.76
C SER A 77 44.89 -72.50 4.29
N PRO A 78 46.20 -72.68 4.02
CA PRO A 78 47.09 -71.58 3.65
C PRO A 78 47.01 -71.30 2.15
N GLU A 79 45.88 -70.80 1.65
CA GLU A 79 45.83 -70.25 0.28
C GLU A 79 44.74 -69.16 0.15
N PRO A 80 45.10 -67.90 -0.15
CA PRO A 80 44.10 -66.86 -0.36
C PRO A 80 43.39 -67.10 -1.70
N SER A 81 42.09 -67.37 -1.68
CA SER A 81 41.29 -67.42 -2.91
C SER A 81 41.13 -66.01 -3.48
N TYR A 82 42.03 -65.60 -4.37
CA TYR A 82 41.90 -64.40 -5.20
C TYR A 82 40.87 -64.62 -6.32
N ALA A 83 39.62 -64.90 -5.96
CA ALA A 83 38.51 -64.88 -6.89
C ALA A 83 37.25 -64.38 -6.18
N PRO A 84 36.63 -63.26 -6.61
CA PRO A 84 35.31 -62.89 -6.11
C PRO A 84 34.35 -64.05 -6.41
N SER A 85 33.72 -64.62 -5.37
CA SER A 85 32.78 -65.74 -5.53
C SER A 85 31.46 -65.37 -6.21
N ALA A 86 31.31 -64.11 -6.65
CA ALA A 86 30.24 -63.69 -7.53
C ALA A 86 30.85 -62.87 -8.68
N GLY A 87 30.82 -63.42 -9.90
CA GLY A 87 30.97 -62.60 -11.09
C GLY A 87 29.88 -61.53 -11.11
N PRO A 88 30.09 -60.39 -11.80
CA PRO A 88 29.05 -59.38 -11.98
C PRO A 88 27.80 -60.07 -12.53
N THR A 89 26.67 -59.92 -11.85
CA THR A 89 25.41 -60.51 -12.31
C THR A 89 25.12 -60.01 -13.72
N THR A 90 24.99 -60.92 -14.68
CA THR A 90 24.57 -60.63 -16.06
C THR A 90 23.07 -60.32 -16.17
N GLN A 91 22.36 -60.24 -15.04
CA GLN A 91 21.00 -59.77 -15.02
C GLN A 91 20.96 -58.28 -15.31
N ARG A 92 20.58 -57.94 -16.54
CA ARG A 92 20.04 -56.63 -16.88
C ARG A 92 18.95 -56.31 -15.85
N PRO A 93 18.98 -55.15 -15.17
CA PRO A 93 17.91 -54.74 -14.28
C PRO A 93 16.57 -54.91 -14.99
N THR A 94 15.71 -55.80 -14.46
CA THR A 94 14.37 -56.06 -15.02
C THR A 94 13.39 -54.94 -14.69
N HIS A 95 13.74 -54.09 -13.74
CA HIS A 95 13.02 -52.85 -13.45
C HIS A 95 13.63 -51.73 -14.29
N LEU A 96 12.84 -51.25 -15.24
CA LEU A 96 13.09 -49.98 -15.91
C LEU A 96 13.24 -48.90 -14.82
N PRO A 97 14.24 -48.00 -14.86
CA PRO A 97 14.30 -46.90 -13.91
C PRO A 97 13.01 -46.08 -14.03
N THR A 98 12.21 -46.06 -12.98
CA THR A 98 11.03 -45.20 -12.92
C THR A 98 11.52 -43.76 -12.80
N MET A 99 11.52 -43.02 -13.90
CA MET A 99 11.73 -41.58 -13.89
C MET A 99 10.54 -40.94 -13.15
N ILE A 100 10.65 -40.77 -11.83
CA ILE A 100 9.68 -39.98 -11.06
C ILE A 100 9.84 -38.53 -11.52
N ARG A 101 8.78 -38.00 -12.12
CA ARG A 101 8.74 -36.61 -12.61
C ARG A 101 8.79 -35.64 -11.42
N VAL A 102 9.30 -34.44 -11.63
CA VAL A 102 9.30 -33.36 -10.63
C VAL A 102 8.14 -32.41 -10.94
N VAL A 103 7.43 -31.94 -9.91
CA VAL A 103 6.42 -30.89 -10.07
C VAL A 103 7.12 -29.57 -10.42
N ALA A 104 6.58 -28.82 -11.38
CA ALA A 104 7.07 -27.49 -11.71
C ALA A 104 7.00 -26.55 -10.49
N THR A 105 8.02 -25.72 -10.31
CA THR A 105 8.03 -24.69 -9.25
C THR A 105 6.80 -23.80 -9.38
N PRO A 106 6.03 -23.59 -8.31
CA PRO A 106 4.95 -22.61 -8.30
C PRO A 106 5.45 -21.23 -8.69
N VAL A 107 4.60 -20.45 -9.34
CA VAL A 107 4.89 -19.07 -9.72
C VAL A 107 3.89 -18.19 -9.02
N PHE A 108 4.37 -17.27 -8.19
CA PHE A 108 3.57 -16.15 -7.74
C PHE A 108 3.42 -15.20 -8.93
N GLU A 109 2.17 -14.93 -9.31
CA GLU A 109 1.91 -13.83 -10.22
C GLU A 109 2.09 -12.54 -9.42
N SER A 110 2.71 -11.53 -10.04
CA SER A 110 2.79 -10.23 -9.40
C SER A 110 1.36 -9.80 -9.06
N PRO A 111 1.10 -9.34 -7.83
CA PRO A 111 -0.18 -8.72 -7.52
C PRO A 111 -0.42 -7.58 -8.52
N ASP A 112 -1.69 -7.27 -8.81
CA ASP A 112 -2.10 -6.38 -9.91
C ASP A 112 -1.49 -4.95 -9.86
N SER A 113 -0.75 -4.60 -8.79
CA SER A 113 0.04 -3.37 -8.69
C SER A 113 1.53 -3.59 -8.91
N THR A 114 2.17 -2.64 -9.60
CA THR A 114 3.64 -2.54 -9.71
C THR A 114 4.33 -2.14 -8.40
N GLU A 115 3.54 -1.82 -7.37
CA GLU A 115 4.04 -1.42 -6.05
C GLU A 115 4.55 -2.62 -5.25
N GLU A 116 5.69 -2.46 -4.59
CA GLU A 116 6.22 -3.44 -3.61
C GLU A 116 5.51 -3.33 -2.24
N ILE A 117 4.78 -2.22 -2.02
CA ILE A 117 4.02 -1.92 -0.80
C ILE A 117 2.53 -1.89 -1.13
N PHE A 118 1.76 -2.71 -0.42
CA PHE A 118 0.30 -2.76 -0.55
C PHE A 118 -0.35 -2.00 0.60
N VAL A 119 -1.53 -1.47 0.35
CA VAL A 119 -2.26 -0.67 1.32
C VAL A 119 -3.51 -1.44 1.74
N LEU A 120 -3.66 -1.69 3.05
CA LEU A 120 -4.74 -2.46 3.68
C LEU A 120 -4.77 -3.96 3.35
N ALA A 121 -4.66 -4.35 2.07
CA ALA A 121 -4.69 -5.76 1.66
C ALA A 121 -4.06 -5.99 0.27
N VAL A 122 -3.73 -7.25 -0.02
CA VAL A 122 -3.33 -7.72 -1.35
C VAL A 122 -3.96 -9.08 -1.66
N PHE A 123 -4.26 -9.31 -2.93
CA PHE A 123 -4.60 -10.65 -3.42
C PHE A 123 -3.36 -11.30 -4.03
N VAL A 124 -2.91 -12.41 -3.44
CA VAL A 124 -1.74 -13.17 -3.90
C VAL A 124 -2.22 -14.28 -4.82
N ARG A 125 -1.91 -14.16 -6.12
CA ARG A 125 -2.15 -15.22 -7.11
C ARG A 125 -0.97 -16.17 -7.18
N ILE A 126 -1.26 -17.46 -7.29
CA ILE A 126 -0.24 -18.48 -7.43
C ILE A 126 -0.68 -19.59 -8.37
N GLY A 127 0.19 -19.92 -9.32
CA GLY A 127 -0.04 -20.96 -10.31
C GLY A 127 1.05 -22.03 -10.29
N CYS A 128 0.71 -23.22 -10.79
CA CYS A 128 1.68 -24.26 -11.12
C CYS A 128 1.35 -24.85 -12.49
N SER A 129 2.33 -24.91 -13.38
CA SER A 129 2.13 -25.41 -14.74
C SER A 129 2.02 -26.93 -14.85
N THR A 130 2.23 -27.67 -13.75
CA THR A 130 2.05 -29.14 -13.72
C THR A 130 0.57 -29.47 -13.55
N PRO A 131 -0.12 -30.04 -14.56
CA PRO A 131 -1.56 -30.26 -14.46
C PRO A 131 -1.91 -31.23 -13.33
N GLY A 132 -2.85 -30.86 -12.46
CA GLY A 132 -3.27 -31.69 -11.32
C GLY A 132 -2.25 -31.75 -10.17
N SER A 133 -1.28 -30.82 -10.12
CA SER A 133 -0.55 -30.56 -8.87
C SER A 133 -1.39 -29.72 -7.91
N VAL A 134 -1.09 -29.84 -6.63
CA VAL A 134 -1.65 -29.01 -5.57
C VAL A 134 -0.52 -28.16 -5.00
N VAL A 135 -0.73 -26.84 -4.92
CA VAL A 135 0.23 -25.91 -4.35
C VAL A 135 -0.09 -25.65 -2.89
N HIS A 136 0.88 -25.88 -2.03
CA HIS A 136 0.80 -25.59 -0.61
C HIS A 136 1.68 -24.38 -0.25
N VAL A 137 1.20 -23.55 0.68
CA VAL A 137 1.82 -22.28 1.08
C VAL A 137 1.99 -22.18 2.60
N THR A 138 3.02 -21.47 3.03
CA THR A 138 3.30 -21.07 4.42
C THR A 138 3.64 -19.57 4.46
N HIS A 139 3.48 -18.96 5.64
CA HIS A 139 3.67 -17.52 5.87
C HIS A 139 4.46 -17.24 7.16
N ASP A 140 5.05 -18.29 7.74
CA ASP A 140 5.77 -18.32 9.01
C ASP A 140 7.24 -18.73 8.81
N ASP A 141 7.78 -18.47 7.61
CA ASP A 141 9.13 -18.86 7.15
C ASP A 141 9.43 -20.37 7.12
N THR A 142 8.47 -21.23 7.49
CA THR A 142 8.65 -22.69 7.40
C THR A 142 8.53 -23.17 5.95
N SER A 143 9.18 -24.29 5.63
CA SER A 143 9.04 -24.93 4.32
C SER A 143 7.65 -25.57 4.16
N PRO A 144 6.92 -25.33 3.05
CA PRO A 144 5.62 -25.94 2.85
C PRO A 144 5.69 -27.47 2.76
N THR A 145 4.72 -28.11 3.40
CA THR A 145 4.48 -29.56 3.39
C THR A 145 3.12 -29.86 2.75
N SER A 146 2.83 -31.12 2.46
CA SER A 146 1.51 -31.55 1.97
C SER A 146 0.37 -31.35 2.98
N ARG A 147 0.68 -30.93 4.20
CA ARG A 147 -0.30 -30.58 5.25
C ARG A 147 -0.45 -29.07 5.45
N SER A 148 0.39 -28.27 4.80
CA SER A 148 0.30 -26.81 4.84
C SER A 148 -0.95 -26.32 4.07
N ILE A 149 -1.26 -25.03 4.19
CA ILE A 149 -2.45 -24.42 3.58
C ILE A 149 -2.41 -24.61 2.05
N THR A 150 -3.51 -25.01 1.43
CA THR A 150 -3.60 -25.11 -0.03
C THR A 150 -3.94 -23.74 -0.61
N ALA A 151 -3.17 -23.28 -1.60
CA ALA A 151 -3.31 -21.92 -2.11
C ALA A 151 -4.42 -21.74 -3.16
N GLY A 152 -4.91 -22.82 -3.79
CA GLY A 152 -5.93 -22.74 -4.85
C GLY A 152 -5.45 -21.87 -6.02
N ASP A 153 -6.31 -20.95 -6.48
CA ASP A 153 -5.98 -19.93 -7.50
C ASP A 153 -5.35 -18.66 -6.87
N GLY A 154 -5.23 -18.60 -5.55
CA GLY A 154 -4.76 -17.45 -4.78
C GLY A 154 -5.53 -17.22 -3.49
N PHE A 155 -5.07 -16.23 -2.70
CA PHE A 155 -5.65 -15.88 -1.41
C PHE A 155 -5.53 -14.38 -1.09
N TRP A 156 -6.44 -13.87 -0.26
CA TRP A 156 -6.32 -12.51 0.30
C TRP A 156 -5.38 -12.51 1.50
N TRP A 157 -4.49 -11.51 1.56
CA TRP A 157 -3.67 -11.20 2.72
C TRP A 157 -3.92 -9.76 3.15
N SER A 158 -4.18 -9.56 4.43
CA SER A 158 -4.50 -8.24 5.00
C SER A 158 -3.76 -7.96 6.31
N THR A 159 -2.76 -8.78 6.64
CA THR A 159 -1.95 -8.59 7.85
C THR A 159 -0.90 -7.53 7.58
N VAL A 160 -0.95 -6.43 8.33
CA VAL A 160 0.02 -5.33 8.26
C VAL A 160 1.42 -5.83 8.64
N GLY A 161 2.42 -5.31 7.93
CA GLY A 161 3.83 -5.67 8.08
C GLY A 161 4.37 -6.46 6.89
N THR A 162 5.63 -6.87 7.00
CA THR A 162 6.30 -7.68 5.99
C THR A 162 6.07 -9.17 6.29
N THR A 163 5.55 -9.90 5.31
CA THR A 163 5.32 -11.34 5.38
C THR A 163 6.02 -12.03 4.23
N THR A 164 6.73 -13.12 4.52
CA THR A 164 7.34 -14.00 3.52
C THR A 164 6.43 -15.20 3.26
N PHE A 165 5.90 -15.30 2.05
CA PHE A 165 5.22 -16.49 1.59
C PHE A 165 6.19 -17.46 0.94
N ARG A 166 6.07 -18.74 1.31
CA ARG A 166 6.76 -19.83 0.62
C ARG A 166 5.73 -20.78 0.02
N ALA A 167 5.97 -21.25 -1.19
CA ALA A 167 5.09 -22.18 -1.86
C ALA A 167 5.82 -23.38 -2.46
N ARG A 168 5.18 -24.56 -2.40
CA ARG A 168 5.68 -25.80 -3.00
C ARG A 168 4.53 -26.61 -3.61
N GLY A 169 4.75 -27.13 -4.81
CA GLY A 169 3.83 -27.98 -5.54
C GLY A 169 4.02 -29.46 -5.20
N PHE A 170 2.91 -30.17 -4.98
CA PHE A 170 2.86 -31.59 -4.69
C PHE A 170 1.92 -32.31 -5.65
N ARG A 171 2.26 -33.56 -5.98
CA ARG A 171 1.44 -34.46 -6.78
C ARG A 171 1.84 -35.89 -6.52
N ASP A 172 0.86 -36.80 -6.48
CA ASP A 172 1.12 -38.23 -6.33
C ASP A 172 2.02 -38.76 -7.45
N ASN A 173 2.98 -39.62 -7.08
CA ASN A 173 3.99 -40.19 -7.98
C ASN A 173 4.92 -39.16 -8.64
N PHE A 174 5.03 -37.95 -8.08
CA PHE A 174 6.00 -36.93 -8.47
C PHE A 174 6.89 -36.58 -7.27
N HIS A 175 8.12 -36.16 -7.55
CA HIS A 175 8.93 -35.45 -6.57
C HIS A 175 8.33 -34.04 -6.36
N PRO A 176 8.27 -33.55 -5.11
CA PRO A 176 7.85 -32.19 -4.83
C PRO A 176 8.69 -31.17 -5.60
N SER A 177 8.09 -30.02 -5.90
CA SER A 177 8.80 -28.94 -6.59
C SER A 177 9.89 -28.31 -5.70
N ALA A 178 10.74 -27.48 -6.32
CA ALA A 178 11.48 -26.47 -5.57
C ALA A 178 10.53 -25.48 -4.87
N GLU A 179 11.03 -24.73 -3.89
CA GLU A 179 10.27 -23.69 -3.21
C GLU A 179 10.28 -22.40 -4.02
N ALA A 180 9.12 -21.74 -4.09
CA ALA A 180 8.99 -20.37 -4.54
C ALA A 180 8.81 -19.46 -3.33
N THR A 181 9.31 -18.23 -3.41
CA THR A 181 9.19 -17.24 -2.33
C THR A 181 8.60 -15.93 -2.89
N LEU A 182 7.70 -15.33 -2.13
CA LEU A 182 7.18 -13.98 -2.36
C LEU A 182 7.24 -13.20 -1.05
N VAL A 183 7.79 -12.00 -1.07
CA VAL A 183 7.78 -11.08 0.07
C VAL A 183 6.70 -10.04 -0.21
N VAL A 184 5.81 -9.83 0.76
CA VAL A 184 4.73 -8.85 0.68
C VAL A 184 4.85 -7.93 1.88
N THR A 185 4.81 -6.63 1.65
CA THR A 185 4.70 -5.63 2.72
C THR A 185 3.34 -4.96 2.61
N ILE A 186 2.50 -5.11 3.65
CA ILE A 186 1.24 -4.38 3.78
C ILE A 186 1.42 -3.26 4.78
N MET A 187 1.09 -2.03 4.38
CA MET A 187 1.02 -0.88 5.26
C MET A 187 -0.44 -0.48 5.50
N GLU A 188 -0.68 0.12 6.66
CA GLU A 188 -1.95 0.78 6.94
C GLU A 188 -1.98 2.18 6.29
N ARG A 189 -3.18 2.74 6.14
CA ARG A 189 -3.39 4.08 5.60
C ARG A 189 -3.99 5.00 6.66
N VAL A 190 -3.54 6.24 6.69
CA VAL A 190 -4.19 7.29 7.48
C VAL A 190 -5.64 7.49 7.00
N ALA A 191 -6.58 7.55 7.94
CA ALA A 191 -7.98 7.76 7.62
C ALA A 191 -8.18 9.10 6.89
N LEU A 192 -9.17 9.14 5.99
CA LEU A 192 -9.52 10.37 5.28
C LEU A 192 -9.87 11.47 6.31
N PRO A 193 -9.24 12.66 6.23
CA PRO A 193 -9.55 13.78 7.09
C PRO A 193 -11.01 14.22 6.96
N SER A 194 -11.53 14.91 7.97
CA SER A 194 -12.84 15.54 7.91
C SER A 194 -12.75 17.03 8.25
N VAL A 195 -13.56 17.83 7.56
CA VAL A 195 -13.60 19.29 7.71
C VAL A 195 -15.04 19.71 8.01
N SER A 196 -15.22 20.53 9.05
CA SER A 196 -16.52 21.07 9.42
C SER A 196 -16.45 22.60 9.50
N PRO A 197 -17.30 23.34 8.76
CA PRO A 197 -18.28 22.87 7.77
C PRO A 197 -17.65 22.21 6.53
N ALA A 198 -18.38 21.29 5.88
CA ALA A 198 -17.90 20.54 4.70
C ALA A 198 -18.14 21.29 3.37
N GLY A 199 -17.75 22.56 3.32
CA GLY A 199 -17.97 23.46 2.17
C GLY A 199 -19.22 24.34 2.31
N GLY A 200 -19.39 25.26 1.36
CA GLY A 200 -20.58 26.12 1.26
C GLY A 200 -20.29 27.60 1.10
N THR A 201 -21.35 28.41 1.19
CA THR A 201 -21.28 29.87 1.11
C THR A 201 -21.45 30.49 2.49
N PHE A 202 -20.56 31.41 2.84
CA PHE A 202 -20.53 32.10 4.13
C PHE A 202 -20.45 33.61 3.91
N VAL A 203 -20.89 34.37 4.93
CA VAL A 203 -20.85 35.83 4.93
C VAL A 203 -19.71 36.26 5.85
N ASP A 204 -18.89 37.20 5.37
CA ASP A 204 -17.69 37.76 6.01
C ASP A 204 -16.56 36.77 6.30
N SER A 205 -16.82 35.69 7.05
CA SER A 205 -15.81 34.68 7.35
C SER A 205 -16.41 33.31 7.72
N VAL A 206 -15.57 32.28 7.71
CA VAL A 206 -15.87 30.96 8.27
C VAL A 206 -14.67 30.39 8.99
N THR A 207 -14.90 29.75 10.14
CA THR A 207 -13.89 28.95 10.85
C THR A 207 -14.15 27.48 10.56
N LEU A 208 -13.17 26.83 9.94
CA LEU A 208 -13.14 25.40 9.65
C LEU A 208 -12.44 24.66 10.78
N THR A 209 -12.99 23.51 11.17
CA THR A 209 -12.35 22.57 12.09
C THR A 209 -11.93 21.34 11.31
N LEU A 210 -10.63 21.02 11.35
CA LEU A 210 -10.02 19.86 10.70
C LEU A 210 -9.84 18.75 11.72
N THR A 211 -10.26 17.53 11.39
CA THR A 211 -10.10 16.36 12.26
C THR A 211 -9.69 15.11 11.48
N CYS A 212 -9.08 14.14 12.17
CA CYS A 212 -8.71 12.84 11.60
C CYS A 212 -9.09 11.72 12.57
N ALA A 213 -9.63 10.62 12.04
CA ALA A 213 -9.92 9.44 12.86
C ALA A 213 -8.64 8.66 13.25
N THR A 214 -7.55 8.83 12.51
CA THR A 214 -6.25 8.26 12.86
C THR A 214 -5.59 9.12 13.92
N PHE A 215 -5.42 8.55 15.11
CA PHE A 215 -4.75 9.21 16.23
C PHE A 215 -3.32 9.63 15.87
N ASP A 216 -2.89 10.79 16.37
CA ASP A 216 -1.59 11.43 16.10
C ASP A 216 -1.29 11.77 14.63
N ALA A 217 -2.25 11.62 13.71
CA ALA A 217 -2.06 12.05 12.33
C ALA A 217 -1.95 13.58 12.24
N THR A 218 -0.92 14.06 11.54
CA THR A 218 -0.76 15.48 11.22
C THR A 218 -1.53 15.80 9.94
N LEU A 219 -2.35 16.85 9.98
CA LEU A 219 -3.20 17.26 8.87
C LEU A 219 -2.52 18.39 8.10
N TYR A 220 -2.13 18.11 6.86
CA TYR A 220 -1.57 19.09 5.93
C TYR A 220 -2.68 19.66 5.06
N TYR A 221 -2.63 20.97 4.77
CA TYR A 221 -3.67 21.62 3.99
C TYR A 221 -3.16 22.70 3.04
N THR A 222 -3.95 22.99 2.01
CA THR A 222 -3.79 24.17 1.15
C THR A 222 -5.13 24.87 0.94
N ILE A 223 -5.06 26.17 0.63
CA ILE A 223 -6.21 27.03 0.36
C ILE A 223 -5.97 27.69 -0.99
N GLY A 224 -6.92 27.57 -1.91
CA GLY A 224 -6.81 28.08 -3.28
C GLY A 224 -6.36 27.00 -4.26
N ASP A 225 -5.53 27.37 -5.22
CA ASP A 225 -5.17 26.52 -6.37
C ASP A 225 -3.86 25.76 -6.19
N ASP A 226 -3.09 26.08 -5.16
CA ASP A 226 -1.80 25.42 -4.92
C ASP A 226 -1.98 23.93 -4.64
N PRO A 227 -1.12 23.07 -5.25
CA PRO A 227 -1.16 21.64 -5.00
C PRO A 227 -0.82 21.36 -3.54
N LEU A 228 -1.49 20.35 -2.98
CA LEU A 228 -1.22 19.89 -1.63
C LEU A 228 0.02 18.98 -1.64
N ASP A 229 1.05 19.36 -0.88
CA ASP A 229 2.28 18.59 -0.71
C ASP A 229 2.74 18.68 0.75
N ALA A 230 2.73 17.54 1.45
CA ALA A 230 3.12 17.47 2.86
C ALA A 230 4.56 17.92 3.16
N ALA A 231 5.43 18.04 2.16
CA ALA A 231 6.79 18.56 2.35
C ALA A 231 6.82 20.09 2.58
N VAL A 232 5.83 20.83 2.08
CA VAL A 232 5.83 22.30 2.06
C VAL A 232 4.54 22.94 2.56
N SER A 233 3.42 22.24 2.48
CA SER A 233 2.12 22.75 2.91
C SER A 233 2.09 22.95 4.43
N PRO A 234 1.37 23.98 4.92
CA PRO A 234 1.14 24.15 6.35
C PRO A 234 0.39 22.95 6.93
N SER A 235 0.53 22.76 8.24
CA SER A 235 -0.15 21.67 8.95
C SER A 235 -0.79 22.11 10.26
N VAL A 236 -1.78 21.34 10.68
CA VAL A 236 -2.43 21.41 11.98
C VAL A 236 -2.53 20.01 12.59
N GLN A 237 -2.70 19.96 13.90
CA GLN A 237 -3.04 18.71 14.60
C GLN A 237 -4.55 18.46 14.53
N ASP A 238 -4.98 17.29 14.96
CA ASP A 238 -6.40 16.95 15.10
C ASP A 238 -7.15 17.98 15.95
N GLY A 239 -8.30 18.43 15.46
CA GLY A 239 -9.09 19.52 16.05
C GLY A 239 -8.59 20.94 15.72
N GLY A 240 -7.58 21.07 14.86
CA GLY A 240 -7.04 22.34 14.42
C GLY A 240 -8.06 23.21 13.68
N GLN A 241 -7.93 24.53 13.82
CA GLN A 241 -8.81 25.51 13.19
C GLN A 241 -8.14 26.24 12.04
N LEU A 242 -8.91 26.51 11.00
CA LEU A 242 -8.52 27.33 9.86
C LEU A 242 -9.59 28.41 9.63
N VAL A 243 -9.19 29.67 9.51
CA VAL A 243 -10.12 30.77 9.24
C VAL A 243 -10.00 31.19 7.78
N LEU A 244 -11.14 31.32 7.11
CA LEU A 244 -11.28 31.95 5.80
C LEU A 244 -12.05 33.26 5.99
N ASP A 245 -11.37 34.39 5.87
CA ASP A 245 -11.90 35.75 6.09
C ASP A 245 -11.72 36.67 4.87
N GLU A 246 -11.07 36.18 3.83
CA GLU A 246 -10.97 36.88 2.55
C GLU A 246 -12.22 36.64 1.70
N ILE A 247 -12.72 37.68 1.03
CA ILE A 247 -13.86 37.57 0.10
C ILE A 247 -13.40 36.87 -1.18
N GLY A 248 -14.12 35.83 -1.60
CA GLY A 248 -13.77 35.09 -2.80
C GLY A 248 -14.24 33.65 -2.80
N SER A 249 -13.74 32.88 -3.76
CA SER A 249 -13.93 31.42 -3.82
C SER A 249 -12.59 30.73 -3.55
N PHE A 250 -12.63 29.74 -2.66
CA PHE A 250 -11.45 29.02 -2.19
C PHE A 250 -11.68 27.51 -2.32
N THR A 251 -10.63 26.79 -2.71
CA THR A 251 -10.60 25.33 -2.64
C THR A 251 -9.71 24.94 -1.48
N VAL A 252 -10.25 24.21 -0.50
CA VAL A 252 -9.50 23.70 0.64
C VAL A 252 -9.17 22.23 0.36
N ARG A 253 -7.88 21.92 0.33
CA ARG A 253 -7.38 20.54 0.21
C ARG A 253 -6.77 20.11 1.52
N VAL A 254 -7.05 18.89 1.97
CA VAL A 254 -6.53 18.35 3.25
C VAL A 254 -6.09 16.89 3.08
N MET A 255 -4.94 16.55 3.64
CA MET A 255 -4.44 15.17 3.73
C MET A 255 -3.89 14.89 5.13
N GLY A 256 -4.09 13.68 5.63
CA GLY A 256 -3.50 13.19 6.87
C GLY A 256 -2.22 12.42 6.59
N VAL A 257 -1.19 12.69 7.38
CA VAL A 257 0.11 12.02 7.31
C VAL A 257 0.53 11.56 8.70
N LEU A 258 0.99 10.32 8.79
CA LEU A 258 1.60 9.74 9.98
C LEU A 258 2.76 8.85 9.56
N ASP A 259 3.89 8.98 10.25
CA ASP A 259 5.08 8.18 9.94
C ASP A 259 4.80 6.69 10.09
N GLY A 260 5.33 5.88 9.17
CA GLY A 260 5.06 4.44 9.11
C GLY A 260 3.67 4.05 8.58
N MET A 261 2.82 5.01 8.20
CA MET A 261 1.58 4.76 7.47
C MET A 261 1.63 5.38 6.08
N VAL A 262 0.83 4.83 5.17
CA VAL A 262 0.58 5.48 3.88
C VAL A 262 -0.30 6.72 4.13
N PRO A 263 0.02 7.88 3.53
CA PRO A 263 -0.82 9.07 3.64
C PRO A 263 -2.27 8.80 3.22
N SER A 264 -3.20 9.57 3.79
CA SER A 264 -4.59 9.51 3.35
C SER A 264 -4.72 9.94 1.90
N ASP A 265 -5.86 9.61 1.28
CA ASP A 265 -6.26 10.32 0.06
C ASP A 265 -6.50 11.81 0.38
N VAL A 266 -6.46 12.65 -0.65
CA VAL A 266 -6.69 14.10 -0.51
C VAL A 266 -8.19 14.39 -0.49
N LEU A 267 -8.67 15.04 0.57
CA LEU A 267 -10.01 15.63 0.62
C LEU A 267 -9.99 17.01 -0.05
N GLU A 268 -10.96 17.30 -0.91
CA GLU A 268 -11.11 18.60 -1.57
C GLU A 268 -12.52 19.16 -1.34
N LEU A 269 -12.61 20.42 -0.90
CA LEU A 269 -13.86 21.11 -0.58
C LEU A 269 -13.84 22.54 -1.12
N SER A 270 -14.99 23.05 -1.55
CA SER A 270 -15.15 24.42 -2.05
C SER A 270 -15.88 25.32 -1.06
N PHE A 271 -15.38 26.54 -0.92
CA PHE A 271 -15.94 27.58 -0.06
C PHE A 271 -16.08 28.88 -0.83
N THR A 272 -17.16 29.61 -0.56
CA THR A 272 -17.35 30.97 -1.09
C THR A 272 -17.64 31.92 0.05
N ILE A 273 -16.80 32.93 0.22
CA ILE A 273 -17.00 34.00 1.20
C ILE A 273 -17.53 35.21 0.46
N SER A 274 -18.72 35.65 0.84
CA SER A 274 -19.38 36.83 0.27
C SER A 274 -19.37 37.98 1.27
N PRO A 275 -19.29 39.23 0.81
CA PRO A 275 -19.35 40.39 1.71
C PRO A 275 -20.74 40.49 2.35
N GLN A 276 -20.81 40.95 3.60
CA GLN A 276 -22.07 41.37 4.18
C GLN A 276 -22.57 42.66 3.51
N ALA A 277 -23.83 42.64 3.08
CA ALA A 277 -24.50 43.86 2.63
C ALA A 277 -24.66 44.83 3.82
N ILE A 278 -24.27 46.08 3.61
CA ILE A 278 -24.42 47.17 4.56
C ILE A 278 -25.92 47.46 4.73
N ALA A 279 -26.36 47.53 5.99
CA ALA A 279 -27.75 47.81 6.32
C ALA A 279 -28.24 49.09 5.62
N PRO A 280 -29.43 49.06 4.99
CA PRO A 280 -29.99 50.25 4.37
C PRO A 280 -30.34 51.28 5.44
N ILE A 281 -30.12 52.56 5.12
CA ILE A 281 -30.43 53.69 6.00
C ILE A 281 -31.47 54.59 5.36
N PHE A 282 -32.26 55.26 6.21
CA PHE A 282 -33.29 56.20 5.81
C PHE A 282 -32.76 57.64 5.90
N SER A 283 -33.06 58.47 4.90
CA SER A 283 -32.66 59.88 4.87
C SER A 283 -33.80 60.81 4.43
N PRO A 284 -34.05 61.93 5.14
CA PRO A 284 -33.42 62.33 6.40
C PRO A 284 -33.83 61.42 7.57
N GLU A 285 -33.01 61.37 8.63
CA GLU A 285 -33.44 60.78 9.90
C GLU A 285 -34.57 61.64 10.49
N LEU A 286 -35.79 61.09 10.54
CA LEU A 286 -36.95 61.79 11.05
C LEU A 286 -37.16 61.45 12.53
N THR A 287 -37.16 62.45 13.40
CA THR A 287 -37.52 62.33 14.82
C THR A 287 -38.94 62.84 15.11
N GLU A 288 -39.50 63.67 14.22
CA GLU A 288 -40.89 64.12 14.20
C GLU A 288 -41.43 63.97 12.77
N PHE A 289 -42.65 63.45 12.63
CA PHE A 289 -43.28 63.30 11.31
C PHE A 289 -44.04 64.59 10.94
N PRO A 290 -43.58 65.37 9.95
CA PRO A 290 -44.38 66.46 9.40
C PRO A 290 -45.60 65.90 8.64
N LEU A 291 -46.57 66.75 8.30
CA LEU A 291 -47.76 66.37 7.52
C LEU A 291 -47.43 65.67 6.18
N SER A 292 -46.22 65.86 5.64
CA SER A 292 -45.64 65.09 4.53
C SER A 292 -44.11 65.20 4.54
N ALA A 293 -43.40 64.10 4.29
CA ALA A 293 -41.95 64.07 4.07
C ALA A 293 -41.60 63.11 2.93
N MET A 294 -40.51 63.40 2.22
CA MET A 294 -39.87 62.46 1.30
C MET A 294 -38.81 61.69 2.10
N LEU A 295 -38.86 60.35 2.02
CA LEU A 295 -37.94 59.45 2.70
C LEU A 295 -37.18 58.65 1.66
N LEU A 296 -35.85 58.79 1.65
CA LEU A 296 -34.98 58.07 0.75
C LEU A 296 -34.37 56.87 1.49
N ILE A 297 -34.52 55.67 0.91
CA ILE A 297 -33.88 54.44 1.41
C ILE A 297 -32.63 54.21 0.57
N HIS A 298 -31.46 54.13 1.19
CA HIS A 298 -30.23 53.86 0.46
C HIS A 298 -29.31 52.91 1.21
N SER A 299 -28.50 52.15 0.48
CA SER A 299 -27.41 51.34 1.00
C SER A 299 -26.12 51.77 0.28
N THR A 300 -25.01 51.78 1.00
CA THR A 300 -23.69 52.01 0.41
C THR A 300 -23.08 50.73 -0.17
N THR A 301 -23.79 49.61 -0.13
CA THR A 301 -23.41 48.37 -0.81
C THR A 301 -23.65 48.55 -2.31
N PRO A 302 -22.61 48.53 -3.16
CA PRO A 302 -22.78 48.63 -4.60
C PRO A 302 -23.69 47.50 -5.13
N ASP A 303 -24.53 47.83 -6.12
CA ASP A 303 -25.43 46.89 -6.80
C ASP A 303 -26.47 46.17 -5.90
N ALA A 304 -26.62 46.59 -4.64
CA ALA A 304 -27.58 45.97 -3.72
C ALA A 304 -29.01 46.40 -4.06
N THR A 305 -29.88 45.42 -4.31
CA THR A 305 -31.33 45.66 -4.38
C THR A 305 -31.90 45.73 -2.97
N ILE A 306 -32.58 46.83 -2.65
CA ILE A 306 -33.21 47.01 -1.33
C ILE A 306 -34.65 46.53 -1.43
N TYR A 307 -35.03 45.63 -0.52
CA TYR A 307 -36.38 45.10 -0.37
C TYR A 307 -37.01 45.67 0.90
N TYR A 308 -38.21 46.27 0.82
CA TYR A 308 -38.88 46.91 1.94
C TYR A 308 -40.40 46.67 1.97
N THR A 309 -40.99 46.88 3.14
CA THR A 309 -42.43 46.73 3.43
C THR A 309 -42.93 47.99 4.15
N ASP A 310 -44.17 48.40 3.89
CA ASP A 310 -44.85 49.53 4.54
C ASP A 310 -45.90 49.08 5.58
N ASP A 311 -46.15 47.78 5.66
CA ASP A 311 -47.13 47.14 6.54
C ASP A 311 -46.52 46.56 7.83
N GLY A 312 -45.20 46.69 8.01
CA GLY A 312 -44.46 46.16 9.16
C GLY A 312 -44.15 44.66 9.09
N SER A 313 -44.48 43.98 7.98
CA SER A 313 -44.07 42.59 7.75
C SER A 313 -42.57 42.48 7.44
N THR A 314 -41.98 41.29 7.62
CA THR A 314 -40.57 41.05 7.28
C THR A 314 -40.39 41.11 5.75
N PRO A 315 -39.50 41.97 5.21
CA PRO A 315 -39.25 42.04 3.78
C PRO A 315 -38.76 40.70 3.22
N SER A 316 -39.34 40.27 2.11
CA SER A 316 -38.95 39.04 1.41
C SER A 316 -38.97 39.27 -0.08
N ARG A 317 -38.05 38.62 -0.82
CA ARG A 317 -37.85 38.83 -2.26
C ARG A 317 -39.12 38.68 -3.11
N GLU A 318 -40.11 37.94 -2.62
CA GLU A 318 -41.36 37.66 -3.34
C GLU A 318 -42.52 38.60 -2.95
N THR A 319 -42.48 39.21 -1.77
CA THR A 319 -43.63 39.94 -1.19
C THR A 319 -43.36 41.41 -0.88
N SER A 320 -42.10 41.84 -0.95
CA SER A 320 -41.71 43.23 -0.68
C SER A 320 -41.59 44.07 -1.94
N PHE A 321 -41.75 45.37 -1.80
CA PHE A 321 -41.34 46.34 -2.81
C PHE A 321 -39.81 46.30 -2.95
N SER A 322 -39.30 46.47 -4.17
CA SER A 322 -37.87 46.53 -4.46
C SER A 322 -37.52 47.87 -5.07
N CYS A 323 -36.40 48.47 -4.67
CA CYS A 323 -35.85 49.63 -5.38
C CYS A 323 -34.32 49.49 -5.53
N SER A 324 -33.77 50.12 -6.58
CA SER A 324 -32.34 50.15 -6.83
C SER A 324 -31.76 51.55 -6.61
N PRO A 325 -30.69 51.71 -5.80
CA PRO A 325 -30.07 53.01 -5.59
C PRO A 325 -29.45 53.60 -6.87
N ASP A 326 -29.22 52.78 -7.91
CA ASP A 326 -28.66 53.22 -9.20
C ASP A 326 -29.69 53.86 -10.16
N ILE A 327 -30.98 53.80 -9.82
CA ILE A 327 -32.05 54.41 -10.63
C ILE A 327 -32.51 55.71 -9.94
N PRO A 328 -32.29 56.88 -10.55
CA PRO A 328 -32.72 58.15 -9.97
C PRO A 328 -34.25 58.19 -9.76
N ASN A 329 -34.68 58.49 -8.53
CA ASN A 329 -36.09 58.51 -8.07
C ASN A 329 -36.79 57.14 -7.97
N ASP A 330 -36.05 56.03 -7.93
CA ASP A 330 -36.60 54.69 -7.66
C ASP A 330 -36.63 54.38 -6.15
N CYS A 331 -35.73 55.03 -5.41
CA CYS A 331 -35.72 55.23 -3.96
C CYS A 331 -35.46 56.74 -3.68
#